data_AF-A0A969SXW5-F1
#
_entry.id   AF-A0A969SXW5-F1
#
_cell.length_a   1.000
_cell.length_b   1.000
_cell.length_c   1.000
_cell.angle_alpha   90.00
_cell.angle_beta   90.00
_cell.angle_gamma   90.00
#
_symmetry.space_group_name_H-M   'P 1'
#
loop_
_entity.id
_entity.type
_entity.pdbx_description
1 polymer ?
#
loop_
_entity_poly.entity_id
_entity_poly.type
_entity_poly.pdbx_seq_one_letter_code
_entity_poly.pdbx_strand_id
1 'polypeptide(L)' 'MKNVLSIILGGGAGTRLYPLTKMRAKPAVPLAGKYRLIDIPISNCINSELLKIYVLTQFNSASLNRHIARTY' A
#
# COMPACT_ATOMS: atom_id res chain seq x y z
N MET A 1 -10.53 8.08 -18.73
CA MET A 1 -10.35 6.91 -17.82
C MET A 1 -11.27 6.92 -16.58
N LYS A 2 -12.40 7.67 -16.56
CA LYS A 2 -13.27 7.82 -15.36
C LYS A 2 -13.99 6.56 -14.86
N ASN A 3 -13.93 5.46 -15.62
CA ASN A 3 -14.65 4.21 -15.35
C ASN A 3 -13.72 3.03 -14.99
N VAL A 4 -12.46 3.28 -14.64
CA VAL A 4 -11.52 2.24 -14.23
C VAL A 4 -11.44 2.17 -12.70
N LEU A 5 -11.47 0.95 -12.16
CA LEU A 5 -11.25 0.64 -10.75
C LEU A 5 -9.87 -0.01 -10.59
N SER A 6 -9.01 0.59 -9.78
CA SER A 6 -7.68 0.07 -9.46
C SER A 6 -7.73 -0.75 -8.18
N ILE A 7 -7.27 -1.99 -8.23
CA ILE A 7 -7.17 -2.88 -7.07
C ILE A 7 -5.70 -3.21 -6.81
N ILE A 8 -5.17 -2.77 -5.67
CA ILE A 8 -3.80 -3.01 -5.24
C ILE A 8 -3.77 -4.18 -4.26
N LEU A 9 -3.05 -5.25 -4.64
CA LEU A 9 -2.90 -6.46 -3.83
C LEU A 9 -1.74 -6.31 -2.84
N GLY A 10 -2.06 -5.87 -1.63
CA GLY A 10 -1.12 -5.70 -0.53
C GLY A 10 -1.01 -6.92 0.41
N GLY A 11 -1.50 -8.08 -0.02
CA GLY A 11 -1.63 -9.31 0.79
C GLY A 11 -0.39 -10.21 0.81
N GLY A 12 -0.43 -11.20 1.70
CA GLY A 12 0.62 -12.21 1.91
C GLY A 12 1.45 -11.98 3.18
N ALA A 13 2.01 -13.07 3.71
CA ALA A 13 2.78 -13.08 4.96
C ALA A 13 4.09 -12.26 4.92
N GLY A 14 4.52 -11.83 3.72
CA GLY A 14 5.70 -10.97 3.60
C GLY A 14 7.01 -11.63 4.04
N THR A 15 7.10 -12.97 4.00
CA THR A 15 8.23 -13.75 4.53
C THR A 15 9.57 -13.37 3.90
N ARG A 16 9.59 -13.05 2.60
CA ARG A 16 10.80 -12.60 1.88
C ARG A 16 11.39 -11.27 2.36
N LEU A 17 10.59 -10.45 3.04
CA LEU A 17 11.04 -9.17 3.59
C LEU A 17 11.17 -9.22 5.13
N TYR A 18 11.13 -10.41 5.72
CA TYR A 18 11.45 -10.56 7.13
C TYR A 18 12.89 -10.05 7.37
N PRO A 19 13.17 -9.29 8.44
CA PRO A 19 12.31 -8.99 9.60
C PRO A 19 11.42 -7.73 9.45
N LEU A 20 11.46 -7.03 8.32
CA LEU A 20 10.74 -5.76 8.13
C LEU A 20 9.21 -5.92 8.21
N THR A 21 8.71 -7.12 7.94
CA THR A 21 7.28 -7.49 7.97
C THR A 21 6.83 -8.12 9.28
N LYS A 22 7.70 -8.23 10.29
CA LYS A 22 7.37 -8.87 11.58
C LYS A 22 6.14 -8.27 12.26
N MET A 23 6.03 -6.93 12.26
CA MET A 23 4.98 -6.18 12.98
C MET A 23 4.06 -5.37 12.05
N ARG A 24 4.21 -5.50 10.73
CA ARG A 24 3.50 -4.68 9.75
C ARG A 24 3.26 -5.44 8.45
N ALA A 25 2.18 -5.09 7.76
CA ALA A 25 1.92 -5.61 6.42
C ALA A 25 3.09 -5.26 5.46
N LYS A 26 3.36 -6.13 4.48
CA LYS A 26 4.36 -5.86 3.41
C LYS A 26 4.24 -4.46 2.79
N PRO A 27 3.04 -3.95 2.44
CA PRO A 27 2.92 -2.62 1.85
C PRO A 27 3.24 -1.47 2.80
N ALA A 28 3.21 -1.72 4.12
CA ALA A 28 3.54 -0.71 5.13
C ALA A 28 5.04 -0.62 5.43
N VAL A 29 5.89 -1.43 4.78
CA VAL A 29 7.34 -1.35 4.93
C VAL A 29 7.83 0.03 4.45
N PRO A 30 8.60 0.77 5.29
CA PRO A 30 9.17 2.05 4.91
C PRO A 30 10.11 1.94 3.71
N LEU A 31 10.11 2.97 2.87
CA LEU A 31 10.94 3.11 1.69
C LEU A 31 11.48 4.53 1.63
N ALA A 32 12.77 4.68 1.30
CA ALA A 32 13.42 5.97 1.04
C ALA A 32 13.18 7.05 2.13
N GLY A 33 13.13 6.64 3.40
CA GLY A 33 13.06 7.53 4.58
C GLY A 33 11.69 8.17 4.86
N LYS A 34 10.88 8.48 3.84
CA LYS A 34 9.59 9.18 3.99
C LYS A 34 8.38 8.42 3.47
N TYR A 35 8.59 7.40 2.65
CA TYR A 35 7.52 6.68 1.95
C TYR A 35 7.35 5.27 2.50
N ARG A 36 6.38 4.57 1.95
CA ARG A 36 6.15 3.14 2.13
C ARG A 36 5.97 2.47 0.78
N LEU A 37 6.14 1.16 0.73
CA LEU A 37 5.97 0.38 -0.51
C LEU A 37 4.60 0.61 -1.19
N ILE A 38 3.55 0.86 -0.40
CA ILE A 38 2.20 1.15 -0.93
C ILE A 38 2.12 2.46 -1.74
N ASP A 39 3.02 3.41 -1.49
CA ASP A 39 2.97 4.72 -2.14
C ASP A 39 3.29 4.62 -3.63
N ILE A 40 4.15 3.67 -4.04
CA ILE A 40 4.49 3.44 -5.45
C ILE A 40 3.24 3.17 -6.31
N PRO A 41 2.44 2.11 -6.05
CA PRO A 41 1.26 1.84 -6.86
C PRO A 41 0.15 2.89 -6.72
N ILE A 42 0.00 3.53 -5.55
CA ILE A 42 -0.99 4.61 -5.38
C ILE A 42 -0.59 5.83 -6.22
N SER A 43 0.67 6.27 -6.14
CA SER A 43 1.18 7.37 -6.95
C SER A 43 1.09 7.08 -8.44
N ASN A 44 1.36 5.84 -8.87
CA ASN A 44 1.17 5.45 -10.27
C ASN A 44 -0.29 5.57 -10.70
N CYS A 45 -1.24 5.16 -9.85
CA CYS A 45 -2.67 5.31 -10.15
C CYS A 45 -3.06 6.78 -10.27
N ILE A 46 -2.66 7.62 -9.31
CA ILE A 46 -2.98 9.05 -9.30
C ILE A 46 -2.38 9.76 -10.52
N ASN A 47 -1.11 9.51 -10.84
CA ASN A 47 -0.42 10.09 -12.00
C ASN A 47 -1.01 9.61 -13.34
N SER A 48 -1.76 8.49 -13.33
CA SER A 48 -2.47 7.95 -14.49
C SER A 48 -3.96 8.32 -14.50
N GLU A 49 -4.39 9.25 -13.65
CA GLU A 49 -5.80 9.67 -13.48
C GLU A 49 -6.76 8.54 -13.05
N LEU A 50 -6.23 7.50 -12.39
CA LEU A 50 -7.00 6.38 -11.83
C LEU A 50 -7.35 6.66 -10.36
N LEU A 51 -8.46 7.35 -10.15
CA LEU A 51 -8.83 7.89 -8.82
C LEU A 51 -9.65 6.92 -7.94
N LYS A 52 -10.20 5.84 -8.52
CA LYS A 52 -10.94 4.82 -7.77
C LYS A 52 -9.98 3.70 -7.37
N ILE A 53 -9.39 3.79 -6.18
CA ILE A 53 -8.32 2.89 -5.73
C ILE A 53 -8.78 2.11 -4.49
N TYR A 54 -8.70 0.78 -4.55
CA TYR A 54 -8.88 -0.11 -3.40
C TYR A 54 -7.57 -0.84 -3.08
N VAL A 55 -7.24 -0.94 -1.79
CA VAL A 55 -6.08 -1.69 -1.31
C VAL A 55 -6.56 -2.91 -0.54
N LEU A 56 -6.27 -4.10 -1.04
CA LEU A 56 -6.59 -5.37 -0.38
C LEU A 56 -5.43 -5.78 0.52
N THR A 57 -5.71 -5.94 1.81
CA THR A 57 -4.72 -6.26 2.84
C THR A 57 -5.21 -7.44 3.68
N GLN A 58 -4.31 -8.26 4.22
CA GLN A 58 -4.68 -9.44 5.00
C GLN A 58 -4.20 -9.34 6.46
N PHE A 59 -2.90 -9.19 6.66
CA PHE A 59 -2.26 -9.27 7.99
C PHE A 59 -1.64 -7.92 8.40
N ASN A 60 -1.58 -7.64 9.71
CA ASN A 60 -0.88 -6.49 10.30
C ASN A 60 -1.17 -5.13 9.59
N SER A 61 -2.44 -4.88 9.26
CA SER A 61 -2.88 -3.77 8.41
C SER A 61 -3.08 -2.43 9.14
N ALA A 62 -3.10 -2.41 10.47
CA ALA A 62 -3.38 -1.19 11.24
C ALA A 62 -2.44 -0.02 10.88
N SER A 63 -1.14 -0.27 10.74
CA SER A 63 -0.18 0.77 10.34
C SER A 63 -0.41 1.24 8.91
N LEU A 64 -0.82 0.33 8.01
CA LEU A 64 -1.10 0.62 6.60
C LEU A 64 -2.34 1.50 6.46
N ASN A 65 -3.44 1.11 7.11
CA ASN A 65 -4.70 1.86 7.09
C ASN A 65 -4.51 3.28 7.64
N ARG A 66 -3.77 3.42 8.75
CA ARG A 66 -3.45 4.74 9.32
C ARG A 66 -2.64 5.61 8.36
N HIS A 67 -1.72 5.03 7.61
CA HIS A 67 -0.91 5.75 6.63
C HIS A 67 -1.77 6.25 5.48
N ILE A 68 -2.56 5.37 4.87
CA ILE A 68 -3.45 5.72 3.77
C ILE A 68 -4.41 6.85 4.20
N ALA A 69 -5.11 6.69 5.33
CA ALA A 69 -6.11 7.66 5.79
C ALA A 69 -5.55 9.04 6.22
N ARG A 70 -4.23 9.17 6.40
CA ARG A 70 -3.58 10.44 6.76
C ARG A 70 -2.89 11.10 5.58
N THR A 71 -2.53 10.33 4.55
CA THR A 71 -1.75 10.80 3.41
C THR A 71 -2.62 11.10 2.19
N TYR A 72 -3.71 10.38 2.01
CA TYR A 72 -4.64 10.48 0.88
C TYR A 72 -6.06 10.70 1.38
#